data_AF-A0A550HRX2-F1
#
_entry.id   AF-A0A550HRX2-F1
#
_cell.length_a   1.000
_cell.length_b   1.000
_cell.length_c   1.000
_cell.angle_alpha   90.00
_cell.angle_beta   90.00
_cell.angle_gamma   90.00
#
_symmetry.space_group_name_H-M   'P 1'
#
loop_
_entity.id
_entity.type
_entity.pdbx_description
1 polymer ?
#
loop_
_entity_poly.entity_id
_entity_poly.type
_entity_poly.pdbx_seq_one_letter_code
_entity_poly.pdbx_strand_id
1 'polypeptide(L)'
;MEKHPGYFAYYWDNNKGKLWLELDKLETEFLYVNSLKAGIGSNDIGLDRNQLGDTKVVKFQRIGPKILLIQVNYGYRAQSDNPKEREAVDEAFAKSVIGGFTVEAEESDRVLVDATDFFLRDAKHVVQRLKEKEQGEYELDPKRSAIHLAATKNFPKNTEVEAILTYQGKNPGDWVKSVAPDPDIITIRQHHSLIELPDDQYKPRRFDIRSSYFSEDFMDYATPVTEPLQKRFICRHRLNKKDPSARISEPVETIIYYVDPGVPEPIRSALVEGASWWNIAYEHIGYKDAFQVKILPEDADTMD
;
A
#
# COMPACT_ATOMS: atom_id res chain seq x y z
N MET A 1 -7.84 20.30 -18.51
CA MET A 1 -7.35 19.52 -17.36
C MET A 1 -8.28 19.77 -16.20
N GLU A 2 -8.87 18.73 -15.62
CA GLU A 2 -9.72 18.81 -14.44
C GLU A 2 -8.87 18.55 -13.19
N LYS A 3 -8.95 19.41 -12.17
CA LYS A 3 -8.21 19.25 -10.91
C LYS A 3 -9.01 18.42 -9.92
N HIS A 4 -8.36 17.44 -9.30
CA HIS A 4 -8.90 16.65 -8.20
C HIS A 4 -8.04 16.85 -6.96
N PRO A 5 -8.50 17.63 -5.95
CA PRO A 5 -7.75 17.88 -4.72
C PRO A 5 -7.71 16.65 -3.81
N GLY A 6 -6.65 16.51 -3.02
CA GLY A 6 -6.46 15.44 -2.03
C GLY A 6 -5.01 15.44 -1.55
N TYR A 7 -4.50 14.30 -1.07
CA TYR A 7 -3.17 14.24 -0.48
C TYR A 7 -2.07 14.71 -1.44
N PHE A 8 -2.01 14.12 -2.64
CA PHE A 8 -1.39 14.75 -3.80
C PHE A 8 -2.49 15.10 -4.78
N ALA A 9 -2.66 16.39 -5.11
CA ALA A 9 -3.62 16.76 -6.13
C ALA A 9 -3.21 16.15 -7.48
N TYR A 10 -4.18 15.61 -8.23
CA TYR A 10 -3.94 15.17 -9.59
C TYR A 10 -4.81 15.94 -10.57
N TYR A 11 -4.39 15.97 -11.83
CA TYR A 11 -5.13 16.54 -12.92
C TYR A 11 -5.35 15.52 -14.02
N TRP A 12 -6.59 15.38 -14.48
CA TRP A 12 -6.90 14.56 -15.64
C TRP A 12 -6.93 15.41 -16.92
N ASP A 13 -6.11 15.03 -17.92
CA ASP A 13 -6.18 15.57 -19.27
C ASP A 13 -6.89 14.59 -20.19
N ASN A 14 -8.21 14.75 -20.31
CA ASN A 14 -9.05 13.88 -21.13
C ASN A 14 -8.65 13.82 -22.61
N ASN A 15 -8.07 14.90 -23.15
CA ASN A 15 -7.70 14.95 -24.56
C ASN A 15 -6.41 14.15 -24.85
N LYS A 16 -5.55 14.00 -23.85
CA LYS A 16 -4.28 13.27 -23.97
C LYS A 16 -4.28 11.92 -23.26
N GLY A 17 -5.30 11.62 -22.46
CA GLY A 17 -5.35 10.43 -21.62
C GLY A 17 -4.27 10.44 -20.53
N LYS A 18 -3.90 11.64 -20.02
CA LYS A 18 -2.79 11.80 -19.09
C LYS A 18 -3.27 12.12 -17.68
N LEU A 19 -2.63 11.50 -16.70
CA LEU A 19 -2.76 11.83 -15.29
C LEU A 19 -1.51 12.56 -14.82
N TRP A 20 -1.70 13.84 -14.50
CA TRP A 20 -0.65 14.71 -13.98
C TRP A 20 -0.73 14.75 -12.46
N LEU A 21 0.41 14.68 -11.78
CA LEU A 21 0.49 14.77 -10.33
C LEU A 21 1.12 16.09 -9.92
N GLU A 22 0.47 16.83 -9.02
CA GLU A 22 1.01 18.03 -8.38
C GLU A 22 1.68 17.63 -7.07
N LEU A 23 2.97 17.91 -7.00
CA LEU A 23 3.82 17.59 -5.85
C LEU A 23 4.14 18.88 -5.10
N ASP A 24 3.69 18.96 -3.86
CA ASP A 24 3.84 20.06 -2.92
C ASP A 24 4.65 19.67 -1.66
N LYS A 25 5.02 18.38 -1.53
CA LYS A 25 5.71 17.81 -0.35
C LYS A 25 6.97 17.03 -0.75
N LEU A 26 7.92 17.70 -1.38
CA LEU A 26 9.22 17.08 -1.66
C LEU A 26 9.95 16.75 -0.34
N GLU A 27 10.80 15.72 -0.36
CA GLU A 27 11.53 15.17 0.79
C GLU A 27 10.66 14.67 1.97
N THR A 28 9.34 14.69 1.83
CA THR A 28 8.40 14.18 2.84
C THR A 28 8.08 12.72 2.53
N GLU A 29 8.19 11.87 3.54
CA GLU A 29 7.89 10.45 3.42
C GLU A 29 6.37 10.20 3.46
N PHE A 30 5.93 9.23 2.67
CA PHE A 30 4.55 8.77 2.60
C PHE A 30 4.52 7.27 2.29
N LEU A 31 3.39 6.62 2.51
CA LEU A 31 3.21 5.21 2.13
C LEU A 31 2.77 5.11 0.67
N TYR A 32 3.41 4.21 -0.05
CA TYR A 32 2.97 3.75 -1.35
C TYR A 32 2.60 2.27 -1.25
N VAL A 33 1.33 1.97 -1.57
CA VAL A 33 0.79 0.61 -1.58
C VAL A 33 0.25 0.32 -2.96
N ASN A 34 0.54 -0.87 -3.47
CA ASN A 34 -0.10 -1.40 -4.66
C ASN A 34 -1.03 -2.56 -4.31
N SER A 35 -2.11 -2.74 -5.05
CA SER A 35 -3.01 -3.89 -4.89
C SER A 35 -3.66 -4.28 -6.20
N LEU A 36 -4.39 -5.39 -6.21
CA LEU A 36 -5.25 -5.80 -7.33
C LEU A 36 -6.70 -5.60 -6.94
N LYS A 37 -7.42 -4.70 -7.61
CA LYS A 37 -8.87 -4.52 -7.43
C LYS A 37 -9.68 -5.51 -8.25
N ALA A 38 -9.12 -6.00 -9.35
CA ALA A 38 -9.61 -7.18 -10.05
C ALA A 38 -8.41 -8.07 -10.41
N GLY A 39 -8.48 -9.33 -10.01
CA GLY A 39 -7.47 -10.34 -10.27
C GLY A 39 -7.80 -11.24 -11.45
N ILE A 40 -7.04 -12.33 -11.60
CA ILE A 40 -7.20 -13.33 -12.67
C ILE A 40 -8.29 -14.36 -12.34
N GLY A 41 -8.59 -14.56 -11.05
CA GLY A 41 -9.61 -15.52 -10.61
C GLY A 41 -9.10 -16.96 -10.46
N SER A 42 -7.79 -17.14 -10.23
CA SER A 42 -7.17 -18.43 -9.90
C SER A 42 -6.33 -18.31 -8.63
N ASN A 43 -6.76 -19.02 -7.59
CA ASN A 43 -6.06 -19.06 -6.30
C ASN A 43 -4.63 -19.62 -6.42
N ASP A 44 -4.42 -20.59 -7.31
CA ASP A 44 -3.11 -21.25 -7.50
C ASP A 44 -2.05 -20.31 -8.11
N ILE A 45 -2.50 -19.38 -8.96
CA ILE A 45 -1.67 -18.29 -9.51
C ILE A 45 -1.40 -17.25 -8.41
N GLY A 46 -2.39 -17.00 -7.55
CA GLY A 46 -2.30 -16.05 -6.45
C GLY A 46 -2.24 -14.61 -6.96
N LEU A 47 -3.14 -14.26 -7.89
CA LEU A 47 -3.38 -12.90 -8.39
C LEU A 47 -4.87 -12.60 -8.21
N ASP A 48 -5.29 -12.53 -6.95
CA ASP A 48 -6.71 -12.50 -6.57
C ASP A 48 -7.28 -11.07 -6.49
N ARG A 49 -8.60 -10.98 -6.54
CA ARG A 49 -9.32 -9.72 -6.28
C ARG A 49 -9.04 -9.25 -4.85
N ASN A 50 -8.86 -7.94 -4.69
CA ASN A 50 -8.50 -7.25 -3.46
C ASN A 50 -7.18 -7.73 -2.82
N GLN A 51 -6.27 -8.30 -3.61
CA GLN A 51 -4.99 -8.74 -3.10
C GLN A 51 -4.06 -7.53 -2.87
N LEU A 52 -3.73 -7.27 -1.60
CA LEU A 52 -2.70 -6.30 -1.23
C LEU A 52 -1.33 -6.72 -1.77
N GLY A 53 -0.53 -5.74 -2.15
CA GLY A 53 0.87 -5.91 -2.52
C GLY A 53 1.79 -5.34 -1.47
N ASP A 54 2.95 -4.91 -1.92
CA ASP A 54 3.99 -4.38 -1.03
C ASP A 54 3.57 -3.04 -0.46
N THR A 55 3.90 -2.82 0.80
CA THR A 55 3.86 -1.50 1.43
C THR A 55 5.26 -0.91 1.43
N LYS A 56 5.40 0.29 0.86
CA LYS A 56 6.70 0.96 0.69
C LYS A 56 6.64 2.34 1.34
N VAL A 57 7.62 2.67 2.18
CA VAL A 57 7.83 4.07 2.59
C VAL A 57 8.66 4.74 1.51
N VAL A 58 8.13 5.81 0.96
CA VAL A 58 8.71 6.49 -0.21
C VAL A 58 8.72 7.99 0.00
N LYS A 59 9.57 8.70 -0.74
CA LYS A 59 9.56 10.17 -0.82
C LYS A 59 9.93 10.64 -2.21
N PHE A 60 9.44 11.82 -2.58
CA PHE A 60 9.86 12.50 -3.81
C PHE A 60 11.13 13.30 -3.55
N GLN A 61 12.15 13.12 -4.38
CA GLN A 61 13.42 13.84 -4.32
C GLN A 61 13.70 14.54 -5.65
N ARG A 62 14.03 15.84 -5.61
CA ARG A 62 14.36 16.62 -6.81
C ARG A 62 15.87 16.55 -7.11
N ILE A 63 16.20 16.23 -8.36
CA ILE A 63 17.56 16.31 -8.90
C ILE A 63 17.50 17.04 -10.24
N GLY A 64 17.82 18.34 -10.23
CA GLY A 64 17.71 19.20 -11.40
C GLY A 64 16.28 19.23 -11.97
N PRO A 65 16.08 18.86 -13.25
CA PRO A 65 14.74 18.79 -13.87
C PRO A 65 13.99 17.48 -13.57
N LYS A 66 14.59 16.57 -12.81
CA LYS A 66 14.00 15.27 -12.48
C LYS A 66 13.42 15.27 -11.07
N ILE A 67 12.31 14.57 -10.92
CA ILE A 67 11.79 14.12 -9.63
C ILE A 67 11.94 12.61 -9.57
N LEU A 68 12.53 12.09 -8.51
CA LEU A 68 12.66 10.66 -8.27
C LEU A 68 11.72 10.25 -7.13
N LEU A 69 11.02 9.14 -7.28
CA LEU A 69 10.33 8.49 -6.18
C LEU A 69 11.28 7.46 -5.56
N ILE A 70 11.82 7.80 -4.41
CA ILE A 70 12.79 6.98 -3.68
C ILE A 70 12.05 6.13 -2.66
N GLN A 71 12.22 4.82 -2.71
CA GLN A 71 11.87 3.93 -1.62
C GLN A 71 12.99 3.94 -0.58
N VAL A 72 12.64 4.31 0.65
CA VAL A 72 13.56 4.37 1.79
C VAL A 72 13.80 2.96 2.33
N ASN A 73 15.06 2.65 2.65
CA ASN A 73 15.44 1.35 3.17
C ASN A 73 15.46 1.36 4.70
N TYR A 74 14.34 1.00 5.32
CA TYR A 74 14.28 0.86 6.78
C TYR A 74 14.78 -0.48 7.32
N GLY A 75 15.17 -1.41 6.44
CA GLY A 75 15.77 -2.68 6.86
C GLY A 75 17.16 -2.50 7.47
N TYR A 76 17.83 -1.37 7.19
CA TYR A 76 19.16 -1.05 7.70
C TYR A 76 19.19 0.42 8.12
N ARG A 77 19.47 0.69 9.40
CA ARG A 77 19.52 2.05 9.95
C ARG A 77 20.44 2.14 11.15
N ALA A 78 20.75 3.35 11.59
CA ALA A 78 21.41 3.61 12.86
C ALA A 78 20.48 4.42 13.77
N GLN A 79 20.09 3.85 14.91
CA GLN A 79 19.37 4.58 15.96
C GLN A 79 20.37 5.29 16.88
N SER A 80 21.03 6.31 16.34
CA SER A 80 22.06 7.10 17.03
C SER A 80 21.72 8.58 16.99
N ASP A 81 22.11 9.32 18.03
CA ASP A 81 22.04 10.79 18.06
C ASP A 81 23.12 11.42 17.17
N ASN A 82 24.15 10.66 16.78
CA ASN A 82 25.22 11.13 15.90
C ASN A 82 24.76 11.19 14.42
N PRO A 83 24.66 12.38 13.80
CA PRO A 83 24.21 12.51 12.41
C PRO A 83 25.14 11.83 11.41
N LYS A 84 26.46 11.78 11.67
CA LYS A 84 27.44 11.15 10.77
C LYS A 84 27.34 9.65 10.75
N GLU A 85 26.93 9.05 11.87
CA GLU A 85 26.67 7.62 11.94
C GLU A 85 25.41 7.24 11.17
N ARG A 86 24.35 8.05 11.28
CA ARG A 86 23.12 7.88 10.49
C ARG A 86 23.40 8.02 8.99
N GLU A 87 24.16 9.03 8.59
CA GLU A 87 24.58 9.26 7.20
C GLU A 87 25.44 8.11 6.66
N ALA A 88 26.43 7.63 7.42
CA ALA A 88 27.27 6.52 7.00
C ALA A 88 26.48 5.24 6.71
N VAL A 89 25.46 4.93 7.52
CA VAL A 89 24.58 3.78 7.28
C VAL A 89 23.66 4.02 6.10
N ASP A 90 23.08 5.23 5.98
CA ASP A 90 22.24 5.62 4.85
C ASP A 90 22.98 5.54 3.50
N GLU A 91 24.28 5.83 3.46
CA GLU A 91 25.14 5.69 2.28
C GLU A 91 25.64 4.25 2.04
N ALA A 92 25.75 3.44 3.11
CA ALA A 92 26.23 2.06 3.02
C ALA A 92 25.20 1.09 2.44
N PHE A 93 23.90 1.42 2.50
CA PHE A 93 22.82 0.57 2.02
C PHE A 93 22.09 1.17 0.84
N ALA A 94 21.80 0.32 -0.16
CA ALA A 94 21.12 0.76 -1.37
C ALA A 94 19.71 1.28 -1.07
N LYS A 95 19.35 2.36 -1.77
CA LYS A 95 17.98 2.87 -1.93
C LYS A 95 17.48 2.50 -3.31
N SER A 96 16.16 2.39 -3.46
CA SER A 96 15.54 2.06 -4.74
C SER A 96 14.84 3.28 -5.32
N VAL A 97 15.26 3.72 -6.51
CA VAL A 97 14.48 4.66 -7.31
C VAL A 97 13.37 3.87 -7.99
N ILE A 98 12.14 3.96 -7.48
CA ILE A 98 10.99 3.21 -7.99
C ILE A 98 10.12 4.06 -8.93
N GLY A 99 10.48 5.31 -9.17
CA GLY A 99 9.80 6.20 -10.12
C GLY A 99 10.70 7.35 -10.51
N GLY A 100 10.54 7.86 -11.72
CA GLY A 100 11.31 8.98 -12.24
C GLY A 100 10.44 9.81 -13.16
N PHE A 101 10.41 11.12 -12.91
CA PHE A 101 9.54 12.06 -13.58
C PHE A 101 10.35 13.27 -14.04
N THR A 102 9.87 13.97 -15.06
CA THR A 102 10.39 15.27 -15.47
C THR A 102 9.44 16.36 -14.99
N VAL A 103 9.97 17.48 -14.50
CA VAL A 103 9.16 18.65 -14.16
C VAL A 103 8.65 19.28 -15.45
N GLU A 104 7.32 19.33 -15.59
CA GLU A 104 6.64 19.82 -16.80
C GLU A 104 6.11 21.25 -16.61
N ALA A 105 5.77 21.59 -15.36
CA ALA A 105 5.51 22.95 -14.93
C ALA A 105 5.87 23.11 -13.45
N GLU A 106 6.17 24.33 -13.03
CA GLU A 106 6.38 24.66 -11.61
C GLU A 106 5.72 26.00 -11.28
N GLU A 107 5.11 26.07 -10.11
CA GLU A 107 4.54 27.29 -9.55
C GLU A 107 4.86 27.33 -8.04
N SER A 108 5.72 28.26 -7.65
CA SER A 108 6.22 28.38 -6.27
C SER A 108 6.91 27.10 -5.80
N ASP A 109 6.36 26.42 -4.80
CA ASP A 109 6.84 25.18 -4.19
C ASP A 109 6.19 23.92 -4.79
N ARG A 110 5.30 24.09 -5.78
CA ARG A 110 4.57 23.01 -6.42
C ARG A 110 5.14 22.67 -7.78
N VAL A 111 5.34 21.39 -8.04
CA VAL A 111 5.78 20.90 -9.35
C VAL A 111 4.73 19.97 -9.94
N LEU A 112 4.48 20.11 -11.25
CA LEU A 112 3.59 19.25 -12.00
C LEU A 112 4.43 18.24 -12.79
N VAL A 113 4.08 16.96 -12.65
CA VAL A 113 4.74 15.87 -13.37
C VAL A 113 3.71 14.99 -14.10
N ASP A 114 4.07 14.45 -15.26
CA ASP A 114 3.29 13.39 -15.90
C ASP A 114 3.56 12.06 -15.18
N ALA A 115 2.55 11.50 -14.51
CA ALA A 115 2.65 10.27 -13.75
C ALA A 115 1.96 9.08 -14.45
N THR A 116 1.51 9.24 -15.69
CA THR A 116 0.71 8.26 -16.40
C THR A 116 1.42 6.90 -16.50
N ASP A 117 2.65 6.88 -17.02
CA ASP A 117 3.41 5.64 -17.20
C ASP A 117 3.76 4.95 -15.87
N PHE A 118 3.93 5.74 -14.80
CA PHE A 118 4.18 5.21 -13.47
C PHE A 118 2.99 4.39 -12.95
N PHE A 119 1.76 4.84 -13.19
CA PHE A 119 0.55 4.13 -12.80
C PHE A 119 0.15 3.02 -13.77
N LEU A 120 0.62 3.06 -15.03
CA LEU A 120 0.33 2.03 -16.03
C LEU A 120 1.31 0.84 -16.02
N ARG A 121 2.35 0.86 -15.19
CA ARG A 121 3.33 -0.24 -15.13
C ARG A 121 2.78 -1.48 -14.42
N ASP A 122 3.44 -2.62 -14.66
CA ASP A 122 3.22 -3.86 -13.90
C ASP A 122 3.86 -3.78 -12.49
N ALA A 123 3.23 -3.07 -11.57
CA ALA A 123 3.76 -2.89 -10.21
C ALA A 123 3.54 -4.13 -9.33
N LYS A 124 2.55 -4.96 -9.64
CA LYS A 124 2.25 -6.22 -8.94
C LYS A 124 3.03 -7.42 -9.49
N HIS A 125 3.97 -7.20 -10.41
CA HIS A 125 4.84 -8.23 -10.97
C HIS A 125 4.07 -9.41 -11.58
N VAL A 126 2.95 -9.11 -12.26
CA VAL A 126 2.04 -10.09 -12.85
C VAL A 126 2.76 -10.94 -13.89
N VAL A 127 3.58 -10.32 -14.75
CA VAL A 127 4.37 -11.03 -15.76
C VAL A 127 5.31 -12.04 -15.10
N GLN A 128 6.03 -11.60 -14.07
CA GLN A 128 6.95 -12.47 -13.34
C GLN A 128 6.19 -13.62 -12.67
N ARG A 129 5.06 -13.32 -12.01
CA ARG A 129 4.25 -14.32 -11.33
C ARG A 129 3.73 -15.39 -12.28
N LEU A 130 3.18 -15.00 -13.44
CA LEU A 130 2.69 -15.94 -14.44
C LEU A 130 3.81 -16.86 -14.93
N LYS A 131 4.99 -16.30 -15.19
CA LYS A 131 6.16 -17.08 -15.58
C LYS A 131 6.61 -18.07 -14.50
N GLU A 132 6.73 -17.62 -13.25
CA GLU A 132 7.12 -18.47 -12.11
C GLU A 132 6.13 -19.60 -11.84
N LYS A 133 4.85 -19.38 -12.16
CA LYS A 133 3.79 -20.38 -12.04
C LYS A 133 3.59 -21.22 -13.30
N GLU A 134 4.49 -21.12 -14.27
CA GLU A 134 4.44 -21.86 -15.54
C GLU A 134 3.13 -21.61 -16.32
N GLN A 135 2.57 -20.40 -16.20
CA GLN A 135 1.31 -20.02 -16.81
C GLN A 135 1.46 -19.30 -18.15
N GLY A 136 2.68 -19.21 -18.68
CA GLY A 136 2.98 -18.62 -19.98
C GLY A 136 3.97 -17.46 -19.90
N GLU A 137 4.35 -16.96 -21.08
CA GLU A 137 5.21 -15.79 -21.24
C GLU A 137 4.35 -14.61 -21.67
N TYR A 138 4.19 -13.62 -20.79
CA TYR A 138 3.40 -12.41 -21.04
C TYR A 138 4.26 -11.16 -21.02
N GLU A 139 3.77 -10.12 -21.69
CA GLU A 139 4.27 -8.76 -21.60
C GLU A 139 3.10 -7.79 -21.45
N LEU A 140 3.33 -6.68 -20.74
CA LEU A 140 2.34 -5.61 -20.63
C LEU A 140 2.11 -4.98 -22.02
N ASP A 141 0.86 -4.76 -22.40
CA ASP A 141 0.47 -4.06 -23.61
C ASP A 141 -0.03 -2.64 -23.27
N PRO A 142 0.80 -1.59 -23.46
CA PRO A 142 0.40 -0.22 -23.16
C PRO A 142 -0.75 0.29 -24.03
N LYS A 143 -0.94 -0.24 -25.24
CA LYS A 143 -2.00 0.21 -26.16
C LYS A 143 -3.39 -0.24 -25.72
N ARG A 144 -3.46 -1.33 -24.94
CA ARG A 144 -4.67 -1.88 -24.33
C ARG A 144 -4.74 -1.65 -22.82
N SER A 145 -3.93 -0.71 -22.31
CA SER A 145 -3.89 -0.34 -20.90
C SER A 145 -4.26 1.14 -20.74
N ALA A 146 -4.97 1.48 -19.68
CA ALA A 146 -5.44 2.84 -19.45
C ALA A 146 -5.74 3.09 -17.96
N ILE A 147 -5.71 4.35 -17.55
CA ILE A 147 -6.16 4.76 -16.22
C ILE A 147 -7.67 4.52 -16.12
N HIS A 148 -8.11 3.82 -15.09
CA HIS A 148 -9.51 3.60 -14.77
C HIS A 148 -10.07 4.78 -13.99
N LEU A 149 -10.34 5.89 -14.68
CA LEU A 149 -10.72 7.16 -14.06
C LEU A 149 -11.91 7.06 -13.09
N ALA A 150 -12.90 6.20 -13.37
CA ALA A 150 -14.08 6.05 -12.51
C ALA A 150 -13.75 5.53 -11.09
N ALA A 151 -12.61 4.85 -10.94
CA ALA A 151 -12.11 4.30 -9.67
C ALA A 151 -10.85 5.03 -9.17
N THR A 152 -10.40 6.05 -9.90
CA THR A 152 -9.38 6.99 -9.44
C THR A 152 -10.06 8.05 -8.58
N LYS A 153 -9.62 8.17 -7.33
CA LYS A 153 -10.22 9.04 -6.30
C LYS A 153 -9.12 9.79 -5.56
N ASN A 154 -9.51 10.89 -4.93
CA ASN A 154 -8.57 11.67 -4.12
C ASN A 154 -9.27 12.11 -2.84
N PHE A 155 -8.60 11.87 -1.73
CA PHE A 155 -9.08 12.14 -0.38
C PHE A 155 -8.03 12.97 0.36
N PRO A 156 -8.38 13.62 1.49
CA PRO A 156 -7.43 14.48 2.20
C PRO A 156 -6.11 13.78 2.59
N LYS A 157 -6.16 12.48 2.90
CA LYS A 157 -5.01 11.71 3.41
C LYS A 157 -4.45 10.69 2.43
N ASN A 158 -5.07 10.53 1.26
CA ASN A 158 -4.60 9.57 0.28
C ASN A 158 -5.04 9.93 -1.15
N THR A 159 -4.19 9.51 -2.10
CA THR A 159 -4.44 9.64 -3.53
C THR A 159 -4.48 8.25 -4.13
N GLU A 160 -5.62 7.92 -4.75
CA GLU A 160 -5.96 6.59 -5.23
C GLU A 160 -6.05 6.57 -6.76
N VAL A 161 -5.21 5.77 -7.41
CA VAL A 161 -5.19 5.64 -8.87
C VAL A 161 -5.35 4.18 -9.25
N GLU A 162 -6.40 3.87 -10.01
CA GLU A 162 -6.61 2.54 -10.56
C GLU A 162 -6.25 2.53 -12.06
N ALA A 163 -5.62 1.44 -12.51
CA ALA A 163 -5.25 1.21 -13.90
C ALA A 163 -5.83 -0.13 -14.38
N ILE A 164 -6.44 -0.12 -15.56
CA ILE A 164 -6.72 -1.34 -16.32
C ILE A 164 -5.44 -1.69 -17.07
N LEU A 165 -4.85 -2.84 -16.75
CA LEU A 165 -3.63 -3.33 -17.38
C LEU A 165 -3.94 -4.59 -18.18
N THR A 166 -3.60 -4.57 -19.46
CA THR A 166 -3.72 -5.72 -20.35
C THR A 166 -2.36 -6.28 -20.68
N TYR A 167 -2.23 -7.59 -20.60
CA TYR A 167 -1.03 -8.34 -20.89
C TYR A 167 -1.29 -9.26 -22.08
N GLN A 168 -0.37 -9.29 -23.03
CA GLN A 168 -0.38 -10.21 -24.14
C GLN A 168 0.68 -11.28 -23.91
N GLY A 169 0.35 -12.53 -24.19
CA GLY A 169 1.30 -13.61 -24.01
C GLY A 169 1.10 -14.77 -24.98
N LYS A 170 1.84 -15.84 -24.69
CA LYS A 170 1.82 -17.10 -25.42
C LYS A 170 2.10 -18.25 -24.46
N ASN A 171 1.74 -19.45 -24.92
CA ASN A 171 1.87 -20.70 -24.15
C ASN A 171 1.15 -20.66 -22.80
N PRO A 172 -0.14 -20.30 -22.75
CA PRO A 172 -0.89 -20.21 -21.52
C PRO A 172 -0.92 -21.56 -20.80
N GLY A 173 -0.70 -21.53 -19.49
CA GLY A 173 -0.84 -22.72 -18.64
C GLY A 173 -2.32 -23.06 -18.38
N ASP A 174 -2.55 -24.22 -17.78
CA ASP A 174 -3.91 -24.76 -17.60
C ASP A 174 -4.77 -23.93 -16.65
N TRP A 175 -4.16 -23.25 -15.67
CA TRP A 175 -4.91 -22.38 -14.75
C TRP A 175 -5.36 -21.09 -15.42
N VAL A 176 -4.57 -20.51 -16.31
CA VAL A 176 -5.02 -19.36 -17.11
C VAL A 176 -6.11 -19.79 -18.08
N LYS A 177 -5.92 -20.92 -18.78
CA LYS A 177 -6.92 -21.45 -19.73
C LYS A 177 -8.28 -21.73 -19.10
N SER A 178 -8.33 -22.08 -17.82
CA SER A 178 -9.58 -22.41 -17.14
C SER A 178 -10.37 -21.18 -16.69
N VAL A 179 -9.75 -20.00 -16.62
CA VAL A 179 -10.38 -18.78 -16.07
C VAL A 179 -10.45 -17.61 -17.06
N ALA A 180 -9.59 -17.60 -18.09
CA ALA A 180 -9.55 -16.52 -19.08
C ALA A 180 -10.36 -16.89 -20.34
N PRO A 181 -11.21 -15.97 -20.87
CA PRO A 181 -11.95 -16.20 -22.11
C PRO A 181 -11.04 -16.30 -23.34
N ASP A 182 -9.97 -15.50 -23.37
CA ASP A 182 -8.85 -15.64 -24.29
C ASP A 182 -7.58 -15.82 -23.46
N PRO A 183 -7.02 -17.03 -23.38
CA PRO A 183 -5.86 -17.30 -22.54
C PRO A 183 -4.59 -16.55 -22.96
N ASP A 184 -4.48 -16.05 -24.20
CA ASP A 184 -3.32 -15.28 -24.66
C ASP A 184 -3.42 -13.80 -24.27
N ILE A 185 -4.55 -13.35 -23.72
CA ILE A 185 -4.82 -11.96 -23.34
C ILE A 185 -5.41 -11.89 -21.93
N ILE A 186 -4.67 -11.31 -20.99
CA ILE A 186 -5.11 -11.17 -19.60
C ILE A 186 -5.28 -9.70 -19.26
N THR A 187 -6.43 -9.32 -18.73
CA THR A 187 -6.67 -7.96 -18.23
C THR A 187 -6.98 -7.98 -16.74
N ILE A 188 -6.31 -7.13 -15.97
CA ILE A 188 -6.53 -6.96 -14.52
C ILE A 188 -6.73 -5.48 -14.19
N ARG A 189 -7.16 -5.19 -12.96
CA ARG A 189 -7.19 -3.83 -12.41
C ARG A 189 -6.20 -3.72 -11.27
N GLN A 190 -5.11 -3.00 -11.51
CA GLN A 190 -4.10 -2.68 -10.52
C GLN A 190 -4.42 -1.33 -9.89
N HIS A 191 -4.19 -1.23 -8.59
CA HIS A 191 -4.50 -0.05 -7.82
C HIS A 191 -3.27 0.46 -7.10
N HIS A 192 -3.14 1.79 -7.04
CA HIS A 192 -2.05 2.52 -6.43
C HIS A 192 -2.60 3.48 -5.40
N SER A 193 -2.08 3.41 -4.18
CA SER A 193 -2.45 4.27 -3.07
C SER A 193 -1.22 5.03 -2.59
N LEU A 194 -1.29 6.36 -2.58
CA LEU A 194 -0.30 7.25 -1.98
C LEU A 194 -0.90 7.83 -0.70
N ILE A 195 -0.42 7.41 0.47
CA ILE A 195 -1.08 7.64 1.76
C ILE A 195 -0.17 8.46 2.69
N GLU A 196 -0.73 9.46 3.35
CA GLU A 196 -0.09 10.20 4.42
C GLU A 196 0.41 9.26 5.54
N LEU A 197 1.62 9.50 6.06
CA LEU A 197 2.10 8.78 7.23
C LEU A 197 1.36 9.23 8.50
N PRO A 198 1.13 8.33 9.47
CA PRO A 198 0.60 8.72 10.77
C PRO A 198 1.60 9.59 11.54
N ASP A 199 1.15 10.18 12.65
CA ASP A 199 2.02 10.93 13.57
C ASP A 199 3.14 10.08 14.20
N ASP A 200 4.11 10.76 14.79
CA ASP A 200 5.32 10.18 15.40
C ASP A 200 5.13 9.67 16.84
N GLN A 201 3.90 9.65 17.36
CA GLN A 201 3.63 9.33 18.76
C GLN A 201 3.32 7.84 18.98
N TYR A 202 3.49 6.99 17.96
CA TYR A 202 3.41 5.55 18.13
C TYR A 202 4.54 5.03 19.01
N LYS A 203 4.21 4.16 19.97
CA LYS A 203 5.20 3.52 20.86
C LYS A 203 5.42 2.06 20.44
N PRO A 204 6.55 1.73 19.80
CA PRO A 204 6.89 0.37 19.43
C PRO A 204 6.98 -0.53 20.68
N ARG A 205 6.64 -1.81 20.51
CA ARG A 205 6.82 -2.82 21.56
C ARG A 205 7.73 -3.92 21.02
N ARG A 206 8.80 -4.21 21.76
CA ARG A 206 9.76 -5.27 21.40
C ARG A 206 9.05 -6.60 21.23
N PHE A 207 9.44 -7.34 20.21
CA PHE A 207 8.96 -8.68 19.96
C PHE A 207 9.55 -9.67 20.98
N ASP A 208 8.71 -10.59 21.45
CA ASP A 208 9.09 -11.74 22.28
C ASP A 208 8.63 -13.01 21.56
N ILE A 209 9.54 -13.97 21.41
CA ILE A 209 9.30 -15.24 20.71
C ILE A 209 8.17 -16.08 21.32
N ARG A 210 7.82 -15.83 22.59
CA ARG A 210 6.72 -16.51 23.29
C ARG A 210 5.36 -15.90 22.97
N SER A 211 5.34 -14.76 22.28
CA SER A 211 4.12 -14.10 21.85
C SER A 211 3.68 -14.60 20.47
N SER A 212 2.37 -14.54 20.20
CA SER A 212 1.79 -14.93 18.91
C SER A 212 1.74 -13.80 17.87
N TYR A 213 2.50 -12.73 18.09
CA TYR A 213 2.52 -11.59 17.17
C TYR A 213 3.44 -11.84 15.97
N PHE A 214 3.11 -11.25 14.83
CA PHE A 214 4.09 -10.99 13.78
C PHE A 214 5.08 -9.92 14.23
N SER A 215 6.26 -9.90 13.61
CA SER A 215 7.26 -8.88 13.88
C SER A 215 7.73 -8.19 12.61
N GLU A 216 7.91 -6.88 12.69
CA GLU A 216 8.76 -6.13 11.78
C GLU A 216 10.19 -6.11 12.34
N ASP A 217 11.18 -6.34 11.48
CA ASP A 217 12.58 -6.38 11.86
C ASP A 217 13.47 -5.48 10.99
N PHE A 218 14.58 -5.05 11.60
CA PHE A 218 15.61 -4.25 10.94
C PHE A 218 16.96 -4.45 11.62
N MET A 219 18.03 -4.13 10.91
CA MET A 219 19.39 -4.12 11.44
C MET A 219 19.75 -2.73 11.92
N ASP A 220 20.09 -2.60 13.21
CA ASP A 220 20.49 -1.34 13.83
C ASP A 220 22.00 -1.24 13.99
N TYR A 221 22.66 -0.53 13.07
CA TYR A 221 24.12 -0.38 13.02
C TYR A 221 24.70 0.54 14.10
N ALA A 222 23.84 1.18 14.91
CA ALA A 222 24.26 1.87 16.14
C ALA A 222 24.31 0.95 17.37
N THR A 223 23.99 -0.34 17.19
CA THR A 223 23.94 -1.31 18.29
C THR A 223 25.33 -1.56 18.89
N PRO A 224 25.48 -1.54 20.23
CA PRO A 224 26.71 -1.96 20.89
C PRO A 224 27.10 -3.39 20.52
N VAL A 225 28.39 -3.68 20.42
CA VAL A 225 28.91 -5.01 20.02
C VAL A 225 28.45 -6.18 20.90
N THR A 226 27.97 -5.90 22.12
CA THR A 226 27.45 -6.89 23.07
C THR A 226 25.97 -7.22 22.88
N GLU A 227 25.28 -6.52 21.98
CA GLU A 227 23.84 -6.66 21.75
C GLU A 227 23.53 -7.21 20.34
N PRO A 228 22.37 -7.86 20.14
CA PRO A 228 21.94 -8.28 18.82
C PRO A 228 21.69 -7.09 17.89
N LEU A 229 22.33 -7.10 16.72
CA LEU A 229 22.16 -6.11 15.66
C LEU A 229 20.71 -6.03 15.17
N GLN A 230 20.07 -7.19 15.01
CA GLN A 230 18.67 -7.27 14.58
C GLN A 230 17.75 -6.84 15.72
N LYS A 231 16.92 -5.83 15.45
CA LYS A 231 15.84 -5.38 16.33
C LYS A 231 14.51 -5.85 15.75
N ARG A 232 13.58 -6.22 16.62
CA ARG A 232 12.26 -6.73 16.25
C ARG A 232 11.16 -6.07 17.07
N PHE A 233 10.11 -5.61 16.40
CA PHE A 233 8.93 -5.01 17.03
C PHE A 233 7.67 -5.73 16.60
N ILE A 234 6.68 -5.85 17.50
CA ILE A 234 5.41 -6.50 17.16
C ILE A 234 4.55 -5.63 16.23
N CYS A 235 3.83 -6.27 15.33
CA CYS A 235 2.78 -5.63 14.53
C CYS A 235 1.48 -5.62 15.33
N ARG A 236 0.92 -4.44 15.64
CA ARG A 236 -0.34 -4.32 16.40
C ARG A 236 -1.05 -2.99 16.13
N HIS A 237 -2.34 -2.94 16.44
CA HIS A 237 -3.08 -1.68 16.47
C HIS A 237 -2.56 -0.72 17.54
N ARG A 238 -2.55 0.58 17.20
CA ARG A 238 -2.34 1.67 18.15
C ARG A 238 -3.63 1.87 18.94
N LEU A 239 -3.66 1.36 20.16
CA LEU A 239 -4.85 1.44 21.03
C LEU A 239 -4.53 2.20 22.31
N ASN A 240 -5.32 3.23 22.60
CA ASN A 240 -5.27 4.02 23.83
C ASN A 240 -6.67 4.08 24.42
N LYS A 241 -6.81 3.98 25.74
CA LYS A 241 -8.08 4.22 26.44
C LYS A 241 -8.44 5.70 26.41
N LYS A 242 -9.73 6.04 26.21
CA LYS A 242 -10.24 7.40 26.43
C LYS A 242 -10.00 7.87 27.86
N ASP A 243 -10.24 7.00 28.85
CA ASP A 243 -9.86 7.20 30.25
C ASP A 243 -8.76 6.19 30.65
N PRO A 244 -7.48 6.62 30.71
CA PRO A 244 -6.37 5.76 31.10
C PRO A 244 -6.44 5.27 32.56
N SER A 245 -7.19 5.96 33.42
CA SER A 245 -7.33 5.61 34.85
C SER A 245 -8.41 4.55 35.09
N ALA A 246 -9.37 4.43 34.17
CA ALA A 246 -10.45 3.47 34.28
C ALA A 246 -10.00 2.03 34.00
N ARG A 247 -10.50 1.10 34.82
CA ARG A 247 -10.28 -0.34 34.60
C ARG A 247 -10.81 -0.79 33.24
N ILE A 248 -11.99 -0.31 32.85
CA ILE A 248 -12.61 -0.52 31.53
C ILE A 248 -12.86 0.85 30.90
N SER A 249 -12.43 1.02 29.65
CA SER A 249 -12.68 2.25 28.89
C SER A 249 -12.83 1.92 27.41
N GLU A 250 -13.63 2.72 26.71
CA GLU A 250 -13.61 2.75 25.24
C GLU A 250 -12.23 3.22 24.74
N PRO A 251 -11.82 2.83 23.53
CA PRO A 251 -10.60 3.34 22.95
C PRO A 251 -10.78 4.75 22.39
N VAL A 252 -9.70 5.50 22.27
CA VAL A 252 -9.68 6.79 21.56
C VAL A 252 -10.09 6.60 20.10
N GLU A 253 -9.53 5.58 19.45
CA GLU A 253 -9.87 5.15 18.09
C GLU A 253 -10.29 3.68 18.11
N THR A 254 -11.50 3.40 17.62
CA THR A 254 -12.03 2.04 17.52
C THR A 254 -11.43 1.33 16.31
N ILE A 255 -11.06 0.06 16.48
CA ILE A 255 -10.66 -0.81 15.38
C ILE A 255 -11.95 -1.28 14.70
N ILE A 256 -12.15 -0.88 13.45
CA ILE A 256 -13.30 -1.32 12.65
C ILE A 256 -12.79 -2.06 11.43
N TYR A 257 -13.19 -3.33 11.30
CA TYR A 257 -13.00 -4.11 10.09
C TYR A 257 -14.31 -4.19 9.32
N TYR A 258 -14.26 -3.84 8.04
CA TYR A 258 -15.41 -3.95 7.16
C TYR A 258 -15.37 -5.24 6.34
N VAL A 259 -16.49 -5.96 6.32
CA VAL A 259 -16.72 -7.11 5.44
C VAL A 259 -17.18 -6.61 4.09
N ASP A 260 -16.54 -7.12 3.03
CA ASP A 260 -16.88 -6.80 1.64
C ASP A 260 -18.38 -7.11 1.39
N PRO A 261 -19.17 -6.13 0.89
CA PRO A 261 -20.60 -6.31 0.68
C PRO A 261 -20.91 -7.39 -0.37
N GLY A 262 -19.94 -7.73 -1.23
CA GLY A 262 -20.03 -8.80 -2.22
C GLY A 262 -19.96 -10.21 -1.64
N VAL A 263 -19.67 -10.39 -0.34
CA VAL A 263 -19.76 -11.70 0.29
C VAL A 263 -21.24 -12.13 0.39
N PRO A 264 -21.62 -13.30 -0.14
CA PRO A 264 -23.00 -13.77 -0.11
C PRO A 264 -23.40 -14.33 1.26
N GLU A 265 -24.70 -14.40 1.53
CA GLU A 265 -25.21 -15.23 2.63
C GLU A 265 -25.09 -16.72 2.31
N PRO A 266 -24.89 -17.59 3.32
CA PRO A 266 -24.78 -17.29 4.76
C PRO A 266 -23.36 -16.90 5.23
N ILE A 267 -22.38 -16.87 4.31
CA ILE A 267 -20.97 -16.68 4.63
C ILE A 267 -20.74 -15.30 5.26
N ARG A 268 -21.41 -14.26 4.75
CA ARG A 268 -21.30 -12.90 5.28
C ARG A 268 -21.69 -12.80 6.75
N SER A 269 -22.86 -13.35 7.13
CA SER A 269 -23.29 -13.38 8.53
C SER A 269 -22.29 -14.12 9.43
N ALA A 270 -21.79 -15.27 8.97
CA ALA A 270 -20.80 -16.05 9.71
C ALA A 270 -19.45 -15.30 9.88
N LEU A 271 -19.00 -14.56 8.86
CA LEU A 271 -17.80 -13.72 8.96
C LEU A 271 -17.97 -12.59 9.96
N VAL A 272 -19.09 -11.86 9.91
CA VAL A 272 -19.37 -10.77 10.85
C VAL A 272 -19.43 -11.29 12.28
N GLU A 273 -20.18 -12.37 12.52
CA GLU A 273 -20.32 -12.96 13.85
C GLU A 273 -18.98 -13.51 14.37
N GLY A 274 -18.33 -14.37 13.59
CA GLY A 274 -17.11 -15.06 14.02
C GLY A 274 -15.94 -14.09 14.25
N ALA A 275 -15.78 -13.09 13.39
CA ALA A 275 -14.73 -12.09 13.57
C ALA A 275 -15.04 -11.13 14.73
N SER A 276 -16.33 -10.86 15.02
CA SER A 276 -16.72 -10.02 16.17
C SER A 276 -16.36 -10.64 17.53
N TRP A 277 -16.14 -11.96 17.62
CA TRP A 277 -15.69 -12.60 18.86
C TRP A 277 -14.34 -12.08 19.36
N TRP A 278 -13.51 -11.49 18.49
CA TRP A 278 -12.28 -10.82 18.92
C TRP A 278 -12.53 -9.69 19.92
N ASN A 279 -13.70 -9.03 19.88
CA ASN A 279 -14.03 -8.00 20.87
C ASN A 279 -14.01 -8.54 22.31
N ILE A 280 -14.35 -9.82 22.51
CA ILE A 280 -14.29 -10.47 23.83
C ILE A 280 -12.85 -10.45 24.35
N ALA A 281 -11.84 -10.68 23.51
CA ALA A 281 -10.44 -10.61 23.92
C ALA A 281 -10.04 -9.17 24.33
N TYR A 282 -10.55 -8.15 23.62
CA TYR A 282 -10.33 -6.74 23.97
C TYR A 282 -11.02 -6.36 25.30
N GLU A 283 -12.21 -6.87 25.57
CA GLU A 283 -12.90 -6.70 26.86
C GLU A 283 -12.10 -7.25 28.04
N HIS A 284 -11.48 -8.42 27.88
CA HIS A 284 -10.65 -9.03 28.92
C HIS A 284 -9.38 -8.22 29.24
N ILE A 285 -8.87 -7.44 28.29
CA ILE A 285 -7.74 -6.51 28.52
C ILE A 285 -8.21 -5.09 28.88
N GLY A 286 -9.49 -4.92 29.21
CA GLY A 286 -10.04 -3.69 29.77
C GLY A 286 -10.49 -2.66 28.74
N TYR A 287 -10.75 -3.07 27.50
CA TYR A 287 -11.34 -2.20 26.48
C TYR A 287 -12.82 -2.49 26.25
N LYS A 288 -13.64 -1.45 26.19
CA LYS A 288 -15.04 -1.57 25.78
C LYS A 288 -15.16 -1.24 24.30
N ASP A 289 -15.85 -2.08 23.53
CA ASP A 289 -16.20 -1.84 22.11
C ASP A 289 -15.01 -1.46 21.21
N ALA A 290 -13.81 -1.98 21.51
CA ALA A 290 -12.59 -1.58 20.81
C ALA A 290 -12.38 -2.26 19.47
N PHE A 291 -13.01 -3.42 19.25
CA PHE A 291 -12.90 -4.18 18.02
C PHE A 291 -14.29 -4.45 17.47
N GLN A 292 -14.58 -3.93 16.29
CA GLN A 292 -15.89 -4.05 15.66
C GLN A 292 -15.74 -4.59 14.25
N VAL A 293 -16.67 -5.46 13.87
CA VAL A 293 -16.78 -5.97 12.50
C VAL A 293 -18.13 -5.56 11.95
N LYS A 294 -18.13 -4.90 10.80
CA LYS A 294 -19.33 -4.32 10.18
C LYS A 294 -19.38 -4.68 8.70
N ILE A 295 -20.55 -4.59 8.09
CA ILE A 295 -20.65 -4.57 6.63
C ILE A 295 -20.22 -3.18 6.17
N LEU A 296 -19.45 -3.09 5.09
CA LEU A 296 -19.11 -1.79 4.50
C LEU A 296 -20.40 -1.04 4.11
N PRO A 297 -20.58 0.23 4.54
CA PRO A 297 -21.73 1.04 4.11
C PRO A 297 -21.82 1.16 2.60
N GLU A 298 -23.03 1.26 2.06
CA GLU A 298 -23.26 1.33 0.60
C GLU A 298 -22.67 2.58 -0.05
N ASP A 299 -22.54 3.66 0.72
CA ASP A 299 -22.00 4.95 0.31
C ASP A 299 -20.50 5.13 0.62
N ALA A 300 -19.89 4.17 1.32
CA ALA A 300 -18.47 4.21 1.65
C ALA A 300 -17.61 3.70 0.49
N ASP A 301 -16.58 4.45 0.12
CA ASP A 301 -15.52 3.91 -0.73
C ASP A 301 -14.60 3.02 0.12
N THR A 302 -14.23 1.86 -0.41
CA THR A 302 -13.28 0.95 0.23
C THR A 302 -11.90 1.55 0.52
N MET A 303 -11.57 2.67 -0.14
CA MET A 303 -10.26 3.33 -0.07
C MET A 303 -10.31 4.71 0.62
N ASP A 304 -11.44 5.12 1.20
CA ASP A 304 -11.55 6.32 2.06
C ASP A 304 -11.05 6.01 3.49
#